data_AF-A0A6B3FW16-F1
#
_entry.id   AF-A0A6B3FW16-F1
#
_cell.length_a   1.000
_cell.length_b   1.000
_cell.length_c   1.000
_cell.angle_alpha   90.00
_cell.angle_beta   90.00
_cell.angle_gamma   90.00
#
_symmetry.space_group_name_H-M   'P 1'
#
loop_
_entity.id
_entity.type
_entity.pdbx_description
1 polymer ?
#
loop_
_entity_poly.entity_id
_entity_poly.type
_entity_poly.pdbx_seq_one_letter_code
_entity_poly.pdbx_strand_id
1 'polypeptide(L)' 'FQHDEVIVHCPAEESAAVAEAIRAAGELAGRTAFGETPVRFPFSVAVVERYADAK' A
#
# COMPACT_ATOMS: atom_id res chain seq x y z
N PHE A 1 6.00 9.55 -1.03
CA PHE A 1 5.82 8.92 -2.35
C PHE A 1 7.19 8.81 -2.97
N GLN A 2 7.69 7.60 -3.16
CA GLN A 2 8.99 7.34 -3.78
C GLN A 2 8.73 6.41 -4.95
N HIS A 3 8.74 6.94 -6.18
CA HIS A 3 8.38 6.18 -7.38
C HIS A 3 7.05 5.44 -7.28
N ASP A 4 7.04 4.13 -7.04
CA ASP A 4 5.87 3.26 -6.88
C ASP A 4 5.51 2.97 -5.41
N GLU A 5 6.23 3.57 -4.46
CA GLU A 5 6.05 3.37 -3.03
C GLU A 5 5.29 4.50 -2.33
N VAL A 6 4.43 4.10 -1.39
CA VAL A 6 3.77 4.96 -0.41
C VAL A 6 4.27 4.59 0.99
N ILE A 7 4.64 5.60 1.77
CA ILE A 7 5.14 5.43 3.14
C ILE A 7 4.15 6.13 4.07
N VAL A 8 3.66 5.42 5.08
CA VAL A 8 2.76 5.95 6.11
C VAL A 8 3.40 5.72 7.47
N HIS A 9 3.53 6.78 8.26
CA HIS A 9 3.94 6.70 9.66
C HIS A 9 2.68 6.74 10.53
N CYS A 10 2.51 5.76 11.42
CA CYS A 10 1.36 5.62 12.30
C CYS A 10 1.76 4.96 13.64
N PRO A 11 0.94 5.08 14.70
CA PRO A 11 1.10 4.29 15.91
C PRO A 11 1.11 2.79 15.64
N ALA A 12 1.85 2.02 16.45
CA ALA A 12 2.05 0.59 16.24
C ALA A 12 0.72 -0.19 16.29
N GLU A 13 -0.17 0.22 17.20
CA GLU A 13 -1.52 -0.33 17.38
C GLU A 13 -2.43 -0.10 16.16
N GLU A 14 -2.15 0.91 15.33
CA GLU A 14 -2.92 1.23 14.13
C GLU A 14 -2.34 0.57 12.86
N SER A 15 -1.12 0.03 12.92
CA SER A 15 -0.39 -0.48 11.75
C SER A 15 -1.17 -1.50 10.93
N ALA A 16 -1.93 -2.40 11.59
CA ALA A 16 -2.78 -3.36 10.91
C ALA A 16 -3.93 -2.69 10.15
N ALA A 17 -4.59 -1.71 10.76
CA ALA A 17 -5.68 -0.97 10.11
C ALA A 17 -5.17 -0.14 8.93
N VAL A 18 -3.99 0.48 9.08
CA VAL A 18 -3.33 1.22 7.99
C VAL A 18 -2.96 0.29 6.84
N ALA A 19 -2.42 -0.90 7.12
CA ALA A 19 -2.07 -1.87 6.09
C ALA A 19 -3.28 -2.31 5.26
N GLU A 20 -4.43 -2.55 5.90
CA GLU A 20 -5.68 -2.89 5.21
C GLU A 20 -6.22 -1.71 4.40
N ALA A 21 -6.19 -0.49 4.95
CA ALA A 21 -6.60 0.71 4.23
C ALA A 21 -5.76 0.94 2.96
N ILE A 22 -4.44 0.74 3.06
CA ILE A 22 -3.51 0.88 1.93
C ILE A 22 -3.76 -0.20 0.86
N ARG A 23 -4.03 -1.45 1.25
CA ARG A 23 -4.44 -2.50 0.30
C ARG A 23 -5.72 -2.12 -0.44
N ALA A 24 -6.75 -1.70 0.30
CA ALA A 24 -8.02 -1.29 -0.29
C ALA A 24 -7.86 -0.09 -1.24
N ALA A 25 -7.00 0.88 -0.87
CA ALA A 25 -6.67 2.02 -1.70
C ALA A 25 -5.94 1.61 -3.00
N GLY A 26 -4.99 0.67 -2.94
CA GLY A 26 -4.30 0.15 -4.12
C GLY A 26 -5.26 -0.51 -5.11
N GLU A 27 -6.15 -1.37 -4.62
CA GLU A 27 -7.20 -2.00 -5.42
C GLU A 27 -8.16 -0.98 -6.06
N LEU A 28 -8.58 0.03 -5.29
CA LEU A 28 -9.43 1.10 -5.79
C LEU A 28 -8.71 1.96 -6.84
N ALA A 29 -7.45 2.31 -6.60
CA ALA A 29 -6.65 3.11 -7.53
C ALA A 29 -6.47 2.39 -8.86
N GLY A 30 -6.18 1.07 -8.83
CA GLY A 30 -6.08 0.25 -10.04
C GLY A 30 -7.38 0.27 -10.86
N ARG A 31 -8.53 0.04 -10.23
CA ARG A 31 -9.84 0.13 -10.91
C ARG A 31 -10.17 1.54 -11.40
N THR A 32 -9.81 2.57 -10.63
CA THR A 32 -10.09 3.96 -11.00
C THR A 32 -9.26 4.40 -12.21
N ALA A 33 -7.99 3.99 -12.27
CA ALA A 33 -7.09 4.37 -13.35
C ALA A 33 -7.33 3.56 -14.63
N PHE A 34 -7.68 2.27 -14.52
CA PHE A 34 -7.68 1.34 -15.66
C PHE A 34 -9.02 0.64 -15.92
N GLY A 35 -10.03 0.82 -15.07
CA GLY A 35 -11.31 0.10 -15.15
C GLY A 35 -11.19 -1.36 -14.73
N GLU A 36 -12.18 -2.17 -15.14
CA GLU A 36 -12.12 -3.63 -15.00
C GLU A 36 -11.12 -4.21 -16.01
N THR A 37 -10.10 -4.91 -15.51
CA THR A 37 -9.04 -5.49 -16.34
C THR A 37 -8.58 -6.83 -15.76
N PRO A 38 -8.19 -7.80 -16.60
CA PRO A 38 -7.59 -9.05 -16.12
C PRO A 38 -6.16 -8.86 -15.58
N VAL A 39 -5.56 -7.69 -15.80
CA VAL A 39 -4.20 -7.36 -15.32
C VAL A 39 -4.22 -7.18 -13.80
N ARG A 40 -3.36 -7.91 -13.09
CA ARG A 40 -3.16 -7.72 -11.65
C ARG A 40 -2.08 -6.67 -11.40
N PHE A 41 -2.38 -5.71 -10.53
CA PHE A 41 -1.44 -4.71 -10.04
C PHE A 41 -0.99 -5.10 -8.63
N PRO A 42 0.12 -5.85 -8.48
CA PRO A 42 0.56 -6.27 -7.15
C PRO A 42 0.97 -5.06 -6.31
N PHE A 43 0.35 -4.92 -5.14
CA PHE A 43 0.68 -3.89 -4.17
C PHE A 43 1.09 -4.56 -2.85
N SER A 44 2.39 -4.59 -2.57
CA SER A 44 2.94 -5.16 -1.32
C SER A 44 2.93 -4.12 -0.21
N VAL A 45 2.62 -4.57 1.01
CA VAL A 45 2.65 -3.74 2.21
C VAL A 45 3.59 -4.38 3.22
N ALA A 46 4.49 -3.57 3.79
CA ALA A 46 5.39 -3.95 4.87
C ALA A 46 5.26 -2.94 6.01
N VAL A 47 5.19 -3.44 7.24
CA VAL A 47 5.25 -2.63 8.46
C VAL A 47 6.66 -2.77 9.02
N VAL A 48 7.40 -1.67 9.06
CA VAL A 48 8.83 -1.64 9.46
C VAL A 48 9.10 -0.43 10.34
N GLU A 49 10.06 -0.56 11.26
CA GLU A 49 10.46 0.54 12.16
C GLU A 49 11.37 1.56 11.47
N ARG A 50 12.11 1.13 10.45
CA ARG A 50 12.99 1.99 9.66
C ARG A 50 12.87 1.67 8.19
N TYR A 51 12.92 2.71 7.37
CA TYR A 51 12.72 2.60 5.92
C TYR A 51 13.78 1.72 5.22
N ALA A 52 14.99 1.62 5.76
CA ALA A 52 16.01 0.72 5.22
C ALA A 52 15.67 -0.78 5.32
N ASP A 53 14.64 -1.14 6.10
CA ASP A 53 14.08 -2.50 6.13
C ASP A 53 12.82 -2.63 5.25
N ALA A 54 12.34 -1.52 4.68
CA ALA A 54 11.33 -1.57 3.63
C ALA A 54 11.98 -2.22 2.40
N LYS A 55 11.23 -3.13 1.79
CA LYS A 55 11.71 -4.05 0.77
C LYS A 55 11.45 -3.50 -0.62
#